data_AF-A0A498J1K8-F1
#
_entry.id   AF-A0A498J1K8-F1
#
_cell.length_a   1.000
_cell.length_b   1.000
_cell.length_c   1.000
_cell.angle_alpha   90.00
_cell.angle_beta   90.00
_cell.angle_gamma   90.00
#
_symmetry.space_group_name_H-M   'P 1'
#
loop_
_entity.id
_entity.type
_entity.pdbx_description
1 polymer ?
#
loop_
_entity_poly.entity_id
_entity_poly.type
_entity_poly.pdbx_seq_one_letter_code
_entity_poly.pdbx_strand_id
1 'polypeptide(L)'
;MGRIKDDPKIKKTKLQSEIYRDLGNEVSTNQCYKAKRNAITLIEGTYAQQYEKLWEYCEGVRKTNIGSTMMMKVDPPYFERLYVCLDACKQGFGSGCRPLISVDGCHLKGTFQGK
;
A
#
# COMPACT_ATOMS: atom_id res chain seq x y z
N MET A 1 21.27 6.41 1.43
CA MET A 1 19.84 6.01 1.39
C MET A 1 18.99 6.61 2.51
N GLY A 2 19.56 7.10 3.62
CA GLY A 2 18.77 7.65 4.75
C GLY A 2 17.79 8.76 4.37
N ARG A 3 18.21 9.78 3.61
CA ARG A 3 17.39 10.96 3.31
C ARG A 3 16.03 10.69 2.67
N ILE A 4 15.95 9.75 1.72
CA ILE A 4 14.68 9.38 1.06
C ILE A 4 13.84 8.50 1.99
N LYS A 5 14.48 7.71 2.86
CA LYS A 5 13.80 6.94 3.90
C LYS A 5 13.20 7.86 4.98
N ASP A 6 13.93 8.91 5.35
CA ASP A 6 13.53 9.87 6.38
C ASP A 6 12.48 10.88 5.87
N ASP A 7 12.60 11.33 4.62
CA ASP A 7 11.59 12.16 3.94
C ASP A 7 11.27 11.61 2.53
N PRO A 8 10.32 10.66 2.43
CA PRO A 8 9.89 10.10 1.13
C PRO A 8 9.26 11.15 0.21
N LYS A 9 8.76 12.27 0.76
CA LYS A 9 8.09 13.34 0.01
C LYS A 9 9.06 14.43 -0.46
N ILE A 10 10.37 14.26 -0.24
CA ILE A 10 11.40 15.21 -0.66
C ILE A 10 11.23 15.64 -2.13
N LYS A 11 11.19 16.95 -2.37
CA LYS A 11 11.04 17.47 -3.74
C LYS A 11 12.30 17.15 -4.56
N LYS A 12 12.11 16.79 -5.83
CA LYS A 12 13.21 16.50 -6.78
C LYS A 12 14.20 17.66 -6.93
N THR A 13 13.71 18.90 -6.86
CA THR A 13 14.53 20.13 -6.90
C THR A 13 15.41 20.29 -5.66
N LYS A 14 14.88 19.94 -4.48
CA LYS A 14 15.65 19.91 -3.23
C LYS A 14 16.72 18.82 -3.28
N LEU A 15 16.39 17.64 -3.81
CA LEU A 15 17.35 16.55 -4.00
C LEU A 15 18.50 16.99 -4.93
N GLN A 16 18.19 17.70 -6.02
CA GLN A 16 19.17 18.23 -6.96
C GLN A 16 20.11 19.24 -6.30
N SER A 17 19.57 20.22 -5.55
CA SER A 17 20.40 21.23 -4.89
C SER A 17 21.30 20.63 -3.82
N GLU A 18 20.83 19.61 -3.10
CA GLU A 18 21.64 18.88 -2.12
C GLU A 18 22.76 18.07 -2.77
N ILE A 19 22.51 17.42 -3.91
CA ILE A 19 23.56 16.69 -4.65
C ILE A 19 24.66 17.64 -5.11
N TYR A 20 24.29 18.81 -5.63
CA TYR A 20 25.26 19.82 -6.03
C TYR A 20 26.08 20.33 -4.84
N ARG A 21 25.42 20.62 -3.71
CA ARG A 21 26.12 21.07 -2.49
C ARG A 21 27.07 20.03 -1.92
N ASP A 22 26.66 18.77 -1.87
CA ASP A 22 27.41 17.71 -1.20
C ASP A 22 28.52 17.12 -2.10
N LEU A 23 28.33 17.09 -3.42
CA LEU A 23 29.21 16.40 -4.38
C LEU A 23 29.79 17.31 -5.49
N GLY A 24 29.35 18.57 -5.60
CA GLY A 24 29.77 19.50 -6.64
C GLY A 24 29.29 19.18 -8.05
N ASN A 25 28.44 18.16 -8.21
CA ASN A 25 28.01 17.66 -9.51
C ASN A 25 26.62 18.19 -9.90
N GLU A 26 26.49 18.68 -11.14
CA GLU A 26 25.19 18.99 -11.72
C GLU A 26 24.48 17.72 -12.19
N VAL A 27 23.28 17.50 -11.68
CA VAL A 27 22.39 16.41 -12.10
C VAL A 27 21.09 16.98 -12.60
N SER A 28 20.51 16.36 -13.63
CA SER A 28 19.20 16.76 -14.13
C SER A 28 18.08 16.39 -13.15
N THR A 29 16.99 17.14 -13.22
CA THR A 29 15.74 16.84 -12.49
C THR A 29 15.20 15.44 -12.80
N ASN A 30 15.39 14.95 -14.03
CA ASN A 30 14.97 13.61 -14.44
C ASN A 30 15.84 12.51 -13.82
N GLN A 31 17.15 12.72 -13.68
CA GLN A 31 18.03 11.80 -12.94
C GLN A 31 17.61 11.73 -11.47
N CYS A 32 17.34 12.88 -10.83
CA CYS A 32 16.83 12.92 -9.45
C CYS A 32 15.50 12.17 -9.30
N TYR A 33 14.58 12.33 -10.26
CA TYR A 33 13.31 11.60 -10.26
C TYR A 33 13.51 10.07 -10.37
N LYS A 34 14.32 9.60 -11.33
CA LYS A 34 14.60 8.18 -11.50
C LYS A 34 15.30 7.58 -10.28
N ALA A 35 16.32 8.26 -9.75
CA ALA A 35 17.03 7.85 -8.55
C ALA A 35 16.09 7.77 -7.35
N LYS A 36 15.24 8.77 -7.15
CA LYS A 36 14.22 8.78 -6.10
C LYS A 36 13.26 7.59 -6.23
N ARG A 37 12.72 7.37 -7.43
CA ARG A 37 11.81 6.25 -7.70
C ARG A 37 12.47 4.90 -7.41
N ASN A 38 13.71 4.70 -7.86
CA ASN A 38 14.45 3.47 -7.60
C ASN A 38 14.72 3.27 -6.11
N ALA A 39 15.10 4.33 -5.40
CA ALA A 39 15.30 4.28 -3.95
C ALA A 39 14.01 3.93 -3.21
N ILE A 40 12.85 4.48 -3.60
CA ILE A 40 11.55 4.11 -3.04
C ILE A 40 11.26 2.63 -3.30
N THR A 41 11.42 2.15 -4.54
CA THR A 41 11.23 0.72 -4.86
C THR A 41 12.16 -0.19 -4.04
N LEU A 42 13.39 0.22 -3.78
CA LEU A 42 14.34 -0.51 -2.93
C LEU A 42 13.92 -0.54 -1.45
N ILE A 43 13.29 0.53 -0.96
CA ILE A 43 12.87 0.66 0.44
C ILE A 43 11.53 -0.06 0.69
N GLU A 44 10.54 0.18 -0.17
CA GLU A 44 9.16 -0.29 0.02
C GLU A 44 8.86 -1.62 -0.68
N GLY A 45 9.75 -2.06 -1.57
CA GLY A 45 9.53 -3.19 -2.47
C GLY A 45 8.67 -2.80 -3.67
N THR A 46 8.43 -3.78 -4.53
CA THR A 46 7.50 -3.64 -5.66
C THR A 46 6.07 -3.89 -5.21
N TYR A 47 5.10 -3.35 -5.93
CA TYR A 47 3.69 -3.65 -5.69
C TYR A 47 3.39 -5.16 -5.73
N ALA A 48 4.02 -5.91 -6.64
CA ALA A 48 3.89 -7.36 -6.71
C ALA A 48 4.27 -8.05 -5.39
N GLN A 49 5.39 -7.63 -4.79
CA GLN A 49 5.84 -8.14 -3.48
C GLN A 49 4.88 -7.75 -2.34
N GLN A 50 4.22 -6.59 -2.43
CA GLN A 50 3.22 -6.19 -1.45
C GLN A 50 1.94 -7.03 -1.57
N TYR A 51 1.49 -7.31 -2.80
CA TYR A 51 0.31 -8.17 -3.03
C TYR A 51 0.56 -9.62 -2.62
N GLU A 52 1.78 -10.14 -2.78
CA GLU A 52 2.16 -11.48 -2.31
C GLU A 52 1.90 -11.65 -0.80
N LYS A 53 2.19 -10.63 0.00
CA LYS A 53 1.94 -10.64 1.45
C LYS A 53 0.46 -10.69 1.83
N LEU A 54 -0.47 -10.33 0.94
CA LEU A 54 -1.90 -10.41 1.23
C LEU A 54 -2.37 -11.85 1.41
N TRP A 55 -1.77 -12.81 0.69
CA TRP A 55 -2.08 -14.23 0.88
C TRP A 55 -1.71 -14.70 2.28
N GLU A 56 -0.47 -14.41 2.68
CA GLU A 56 0.03 -14.72 4.03
C GLU A 56 -0.79 -14.03 5.11
N TYR A 57 -1.20 -12.79 4.89
CA TYR A 57 -2.06 -12.05 5.80
C TYR A 57 -3.44 -12.70 5.95
N CYS A 58 -4.09 -13.09 4.84
CA CYS A 58 -5.37 -13.78 4.88
C CYS A 58 -5.28 -15.08 5.67
N GLU A 59 -4.23 -15.87 5.43
CA GLU A 59 -3.97 -17.10 6.17
C GLU A 59 -3.69 -16.84 7.65
N GLY A 60 -2.89 -15.82 7.96
CA GLY A 60 -2.59 -15.41 9.33
C GLY A 60 -3.86 -15.04 10.11
N VAL A 61 -4.77 -14.28 9.50
CA VAL A 61 -6.05 -13.94 10.12
C VAL A 61 -6.92 -15.18 10.32
N ARG A 62 -7.03 -16.08 9.33
CA ARG A 62 -7.80 -17.33 9.47
C ARG A 62 -7.29 -18.21 10.62
N LYS A 63 -5.97 -18.23 10.84
CA LYS A 63 -5.34 -19.02 11.92
C LYS A 63 -5.47 -18.38 13.29
N THR A 64 -5.31 -17.06 13.39
CA THR A 64 -5.26 -16.34 14.67
C THR A 64 -6.64 -15.88 15.15
N ASN A 65 -7.59 -15.68 14.23
CA ASN A 65 -8.94 -15.23 14.52
C ASN A 65 -9.94 -16.22 13.92
N ILE A 66 -10.10 -17.36 14.60
CA ILE A 66 -11.02 -18.42 14.21
C ILE A 66 -12.44 -17.84 14.13
N GLY A 67 -13.15 -18.14 13.03
CA GLY A 67 -14.48 -17.60 12.74
C GLY A 67 -14.49 -16.40 11.78
N SER A 68 -13.32 -15.75 11.58
CA SER A 68 -13.19 -14.67 10.60
C SER A 68 -13.26 -15.21 9.16
N THR A 69 -13.91 -14.45 8.29
CA THR A 69 -13.98 -14.73 6.85
C THR A 69 -13.03 -13.81 6.09
N MET A 70 -12.06 -14.42 5.40
CA MET A 70 -11.18 -13.74 4.45
C MET A 70 -11.40 -14.36 3.08
N MET A 71 -11.64 -13.57 2.03
CA MET A 71 -11.73 -14.07 0.65
C MET A 71 -11.01 -13.11 -0.30
N MET A 72 -10.05 -13.61 -1.07
CA MET A 72 -9.32 -12.81 -2.05
C MET A 72 -9.61 -13.33 -3.46
N LYS A 73 -9.91 -12.41 -4.37
CA LYS A 73 -10.09 -12.70 -5.80
C LYS A 73 -8.96 -12.04 -6.59
N VAL A 74 -8.34 -12.83 -7.45
CA VAL A 74 -7.22 -12.44 -8.32
C VAL A 74 -7.52 -12.96 -9.72
N ASP A 75 -7.30 -12.12 -10.73
CA ASP A 75 -7.24 -12.49 -12.15
C ASP A 75 -5.80 -12.29 -12.62
N PRO A 76 -4.93 -13.31 -12.52
CA PRO A 76 -3.49 -13.12 -12.62
C PRO A 76 -3.06 -12.37 -13.91
N PRO A 77 -2.20 -11.35 -13.79
CA PRO A 77 -1.45 -10.91 -12.61
C PRO A 77 -2.17 -9.84 -11.74
N TYR A 78 -3.46 -9.58 -11.98
CA TYR A 78 -4.19 -8.46 -11.39
C TYR A 78 -4.96 -8.85 -10.12
N PHE A 79 -4.78 -8.04 -9.07
CA PHE A 79 -5.66 -8.07 -7.91
C PHE A 79 -7.02 -7.49 -8.26
N GLU A 80 -8.11 -8.19 -7.92
CA GLU A 80 -9.47 -7.65 -8.09
C GLU A 80 -10.04 -7.11 -6.77
N ARG A 81 -10.14 -7.98 -5.75
CA ARG A 81 -10.79 -7.61 -4.48
C ARG A 81 -10.37 -8.51 -3.33
N LEU A 82 -10.45 -7.94 -2.13
CA LEU A 82 -10.31 -8.63 -0.86
C LEU A 82 -11.56 -8.36 -0.03
N TYR A 83 -12.23 -9.42 0.40
CA TYR A 83 -13.30 -9.37 1.38
C TYR A 83 -12.74 -9.75 2.76
N VAL A 84 -13.05 -8.93 3.75
CA VAL A 84 -12.63 -9.09 5.15
C VAL A 84 -13.86 -8.97 6.04
N CYS A 85 -14.12 -10.00 6.84
CA CYS A 85 -15.16 -9.97 7.86
C CYS A 85 -14.64 -10.66 9.12
N LEU A 86 -14.23 -9.85 10.10
CA LEU A 86 -13.67 -10.34 11.35
C LEU A 86 -14.79 -10.90 12.24
N ASP A 87 -14.52 -12.01 12.94
CA ASP A 87 -15.55 -12.70 13.74
C ASP A 87 -16.14 -11.77 14.81
N ALA A 88 -15.29 -11.07 15.56
CA ALA A 88 -15.75 -10.13 16.58
C ALA A 88 -16.68 -9.04 16.00
N CYS A 89 -16.39 -8.53 14.81
CA CYS A 89 -17.23 -7.55 14.13
C CYS A 89 -18.55 -8.17 13.68
N LYS A 90 -18.52 -9.40 13.16
CA LYS A 90 -19.71 -10.16 12.75
C LYS A 90 -20.63 -10.42 13.94
N GLN A 91 -20.09 -10.89 15.06
CA GLN A 91 -20.84 -11.15 16.28
C GLN A 91 -21.41 -9.87 16.86
N GLY A 92 -20.58 -8.83 17.04
CA GLY A 92 -21.02 -7.55 17.58
C GLY A 92 -22.12 -6.88 16.75
N PHE A 93 -22.02 -7.00 15.42
CA PHE A 93 -23.07 -6.52 14.52
C PHE A 93 -24.37 -7.31 14.72
N GLY A 94 -24.31 -8.64 14.71
CA GLY A 94 -25.50 -9.48 14.89
C GLY A 94 -26.18 -9.33 16.25
N SER A 95 -25.40 -9.10 17.31
CA SER A 95 -25.94 -9.02 18.68
C SER A 95 -26.48 -7.65 19.07
N GLY A 96 -25.97 -6.56 18.48
CA GLY A 96 -26.20 -5.21 19.02
C GLY A 96 -26.49 -4.13 17.99
N CYS A 97 -26.28 -4.36 16.70
CA CYS A 97 -26.51 -3.32 15.69
C CYS A 97 -27.96 -3.38 15.15
N ARG A 98 -28.55 -2.20 14.93
CA ARG A 98 -29.79 -2.06 14.17
C ARG A 98 -29.54 -2.41 12.69
N PRO A 99 -30.57 -2.83 11.92
CA PRO A 99 -30.44 -3.08 10.49
C PRO A 99 -29.76 -1.90 9.79
N LEU A 100 -28.65 -2.19 9.11
CA LEU A 100 -27.80 -1.17 8.49
C LEU A 100 -28.22 -0.98 7.02
N ILE A 101 -28.36 0.28 6.60
CA ILE A 101 -28.37 0.65 5.18
C ILE A 101 -26.92 0.81 4.74
N SER A 102 -26.47 -0.05 3.83
CA SER A 102 -25.13 0.06 3.23
C SER A 102 -25.04 1.33 2.40
N VAL A 103 -24.04 2.17 2.65
CA VAL A 103 -23.69 3.30 1.78
C VAL A 103 -22.65 2.81 0.77
N ASP A 104 -22.94 3.00 -0.51
CA ASP A 104 -22.15 2.46 -1.62
C ASP A 104 -20.80 3.20 -1.82
N GLY A 105 -19.81 2.42 -2.26
CA GLY A 105 -18.54 2.79 -2.89
C GLY A 105 -17.76 4.02 -2.40
N CYS A 106 -16.65 3.79 -1.67
CA CYS A 106 -15.57 4.77 -1.60
C CYS A 106 -14.56 4.52 -2.75
N HIS A 107 -14.32 5.53 -3.60
CA HIS A 107 -13.28 5.45 -4.62
C HIS A 107 -11.90 5.48 -3.97
N LEU A 108 -11.11 4.44 -4.20
CA LEU A 108 -9.72 4.40 -3.75
C LEU A 108 -8.90 5.47 -4.51
N LYS A 109 -8.25 6.37 -3.77
CA LYS A 109 -7.27 7.30 -4.33
C LYS A 109 -5.88 6.66 -4.22
N GLY A 110 -5.29 6.31 -5.36
CA GLY A 110 -3.96 5.69 -5.40
C GLY A 110 -3.50 5.43 -6.84
N THR A 111 -2.30 4.86 -6.97
CA THR A 111 -1.74 4.45 -8.27
C THR A 111 -2.57 3.34 -8.93
N PHE A 112 -3.30 2.57 -8.12
CA PHE A 112 -4.28 1.58 -8.54
C PHE A 112 -5.64 2.02 -8.03
N GLN A 113 -6.49 2.50 -8.93
CA GLN A 113 -7.86 2.86 -8.60
C GLN A 113 -8.73 1.60 -8.64
N GLY A 114 -9.66 1.47 -7.69
CA GLY A 114 -10.73 0.49 -7.80
C GLY A 114 -11.60 0.82 -9.02
N LYS A 115 -12.10 -0.21 -9.70
CA LYS A 115 -13.04 -0.06 -10.81
C LYS A 115 -14.44 0.20 -10.30
#